data_AF-A0A8C4QUD7-F1
#
_entry.id   AF-A0A8C4QUD7-F1
#
_cell.length_a   1.000
_cell.length_b   1.000
_cell.length_c   1.000
_cell.angle_alpha   90.00
_cell.angle_beta   90.00
_cell.angle_gamma   90.00
#
_symmetry.space_group_name_H-M   'P 1'
#
loop_
_entity.id
_entity.type
_entity.pdbx_description
1 polymer ?
#
loop_
_entity_poly.entity_id
_entity_poly.type
_entity_poly.pdbx_seq_one_letter_code
_entity_poly.pdbx_strand_id
1 'polypeptide(L)'
;MMEAALGTLSLLIIVYLVSVTYTFPTETDSTSEPGTPPADYILEDYRGKGCLDETGFVYKLGEEFSPSQSSCPCVCTEDGPVCPNPECPRFSTSRCARIEHNGCCPECKEEHSMCEHGGVTYALLEEFQTSQCEHCRCESNGEVACVVADCPIPECVNPVYEPEQCCPICQHGANCFANTRIIPAGKKVRVDECTVCECPTQENWTQTDSQAECYNYGC
;
A
#
# COMPACT_ATOMS: atom_id res chain seq x y z
N MET A 1 -6.81 47.92 43.02
CA MET A 1 -7.23 47.53 44.39
C MET A 1 -6.65 46.14 44.62
N MET A 2 -5.45 46.03 45.22
CA MET A 2 -5.19 45.79 46.67
C MET A 2 -5.54 44.32 46.99
N GLU A 3 -4.66 43.40 47.38
CA GLU A 3 -3.54 43.37 48.35
C GLU A 3 -2.49 42.31 47.90
N ALA A 4 -1.33 42.02 48.48
CA ALA A 4 -0.82 42.16 49.84
C ALA A 4 0.72 42.09 49.82
N ALA A 5 1.38 42.94 50.62
CA ALA A 5 2.81 42.94 50.90
C ALA A 5 3.07 42.21 52.21
N LEU A 6 3.81 41.09 52.22
CA LEU A 6 4.38 40.49 53.45
C LEU A 6 5.48 39.41 53.22
N GLY A 7 5.88 39.10 51.98
CA GLY A 7 6.75 37.93 51.69
C GLY A 7 8.27 38.15 51.57
N THR A 8 8.77 39.39 51.60
CA THR A 8 10.15 39.67 51.15
C THR A 8 11.21 39.78 52.25
N LEU A 9 10.84 39.82 53.54
CA LEU A 9 11.80 39.97 54.64
C LEU A 9 12.38 38.65 55.19
N SER A 10 11.76 37.49 54.91
CA SER A 10 12.25 36.19 55.43
C SER A 10 13.30 35.50 54.56
N LEU A 11 13.47 35.90 53.29
CA LEU A 11 14.45 35.28 52.38
C LEU A 11 15.87 35.88 52.51
N LEU A 12 16.01 37.15 52.91
CA LEU A 12 17.32 37.81 53.04
C LEU A 12 18.15 37.28 54.22
N ILE A 13 17.50 36.84 55.30
CA ILE A 13 18.19 36.29 56.48
C ILE A 13 18.79 34.90 56.18
N ILE A 14 18.13 34.10 55.33
CA ILE A 14 18.61 32.76 54.95
C ILE A 14 19.86 32.87 54.05
N VAL A 15 19.89 33.83 53.12
CA VAL A 15 21.07 34.05 52.26
C VAL A 15 22.30 34.46 53.07
N TYR A 16 22.13 35.30 54.11
CA TYR A 16 23.25 35.78 54.92
C TYR A 16 23.90 34.67 55.77
N LEU A 17 23.14 33.67 56.20
CA LEU A 17 23.65 32.56 57.01
C LEU A 17 24.40 31.50 56.19
N VAL A 18 24.06 31.32 54.91
CA VAL A 18 24.74 30.35 54.03
C VAL A 18 26.10 30.86 53.53
N SER A 19 26.30 32.18 53.46
CA SER A 19 27.58 32.78 53.06
C SER A 19 28.71 32.65 54.10
N VAL A 20 28.43 32.27 55.36
CA VAL A 20 29.43 32.27 56.45
C VAL A 20 30.06 30.88 56.70
N THR A 21 29.59 29.80 56.06
CA THR A 21 30.06 28.43 56.39
C THR A 21 30.82 27.70 55.28
N TYR A 22 30.97 28.26 54.08
CA TYR A 22 31.77 27.60 53.03
C TYR A 22 33.23 28.02 53.09
N THR A 23 34.00 27.30 53.91
CA THR A 23 35.46 27.34 53.90
C THR A 23 35.97 26.50 52.72
N PHE A 24 36.66 27.14 51.78
CA PHE A 24 37.35 26.47 50.68
C PHE A 24 38.64 25.80 51.22
N PRO A 25 38.92 24.52 50.89
CA PRO A 25 40.23 23.95 51.16
C PRO A 25 41.26 24.58 50.22
N THR A 26 42.45 24.84 50.76
CA THR A 26 43.62 25.34 50.05
C THR A 26 44.25 24.22 49.23
N GLU A 27 44.27 24.37 47.89
CA GLU A 27 45.09 23.52 47.03
C GLU A 27 46.57 23.87 47.24
N THR A 28 47.35 22.87 47.64
CA THR A 28 48.80 22.91 47.72
C THR A 28 49.40 22.92 46.31
N ASP A 29 50.02 24.04 45.95
CA ASP A 29 50.88 24.22 44.79
C ASP A 29 52.01 23.18 44.81
N SER A 30 51.95 22.23 43.88
CA SER A 30 53.06 21.31 43.58
C SER A 30 53.59 21.68 42.20
N THR A 31 54.55 22.61 42.22
CA THR A 31 55.36 22.98 41.07
C THR A 31 56.09 21.73 40.56
N SER A 32 55.74 21.26 39.37
CA SER A 32 56.53 20.26 38.63
C SER A 32 56.98 20.87 37.29
N GLU A 33 58.29 20.86 37.08
CA GLU A 33 58.96 21.33 35.86
C GLU A 33 58.47 20.57 34.61
N PRO A 34 58.50 21.18 33.41
CA PRO A 34 58.09 20.51 32.18
C PRO A 34 59.18 19.51 31.74
N GLY A 35 59.07 18.28 32.22
CA GLY A 35 59.78 17.14 31.64
C GLY A 35 59.25 16.84 30.24
N THR A 36 60.13 16.79 29.26
CA THR A 36 59.86 16.28 27.91
C THR A 36 59.14 14.92 28.04
N PRO A 37 57.93 14.74 27.46
CA PRO A 37 57.24 13.47 27.58
C PRO A 37 58.04 12.37 26.88
N PRO A 38 58.09 11.14 27.43
CA PRO A 38 58.76 10.01 26.81
C PRO A 38 58.16 9.73 25.42
N ALA A 39 58.99 9.22 24.50
CA ALA A 39 58.68 8.98 23.07
C ALA A 39 57.63 7.87 22.82
N ASP A 40 56.87 7.54 23.86
CA ASP A 40 55.96 6.42 23.99
C ASP A 40 54.51 6.94 24.08
N TYR A 41 54.33 8.26 24.27
CA TYR A 41 53.07 8.96 24.01
C TYR A 41 52.93 9.26 22.52
N ILE A 42 52.96 8.21 21.69
CA ILE A 42 52.19 8.30 20.45
C ILE A 42 50.74 8.20 20.94
N LEU A 43 50.10 9.36 21.10
CA LEU A 43 48.65 9.44 21.09
C LEU A 43 48.27 8.85 19.74
N GLU A 44 47.96 7.55 19.71
CA GLU A 44 47.55 6.86 18.49
C GLU A 44 46.47 7.73 17.88
N ASP A 45 46.79 8.32 16.73
CA ASP A 45 45.97 9.32 16.08
C ASP A 45 44.72 8.57 15.58
N TYR A 46 43.76 8.34 16.48
CA TYR A 46 42.44 7.78 16.20
C TYR A 46 41.66 8.71 15.26
N ARG A 47 42.20 9.90 14.98
CA ARG A 47 41.78 10.84 13.94
C ARG A 47 41.82 10.16 12.57
N GLY A 48 40.67 9.60 12.19
CA GLY A 48 40.44 9.04 10.85
C GLY A 48 40.64 7.53 10.73
N LYS A 49 40.86 6.80 11.84
CA LYS A 49 40.90 5.33 11.85
C LYS A 49 39.63 4.77 12.47
N GLY A 50 38.52 4.90 11.76
CA GLY A 50 37.23 4.43 12.22
C GLY A 50 36.07 5.11 11.52
N CYS A 51 34.88 4.61 11.77
CA CYS A 51 33.66 5.12 11.18
C CYS A 51 32.87 5.91 12.22
N LEU A 52 32.09 6.89 11.78
CA LEU A 52 31.26 7.74 12.63
C LEU A 52 29.78 7.49 12.34
N ASP A 53 28.95 7.48 13.38
CA ASP A 53 27.49 7.55 13.23
C ASP A 53 26.99 9.00 13.24
N GLU A 54 25.67 9.17 13.12
CA GLU A 54 24.98 10.46 13.22
C GLU A 54 25.13 11.16 14.59
N THR A 55 25.49 10.41 15.64
CA THR A 55 25.72 10.97 16.99
C THR A 55 27.17 11.40 17.22
N GLY A 56 28.08 11.05 16.32
CA GLY A 56 29.51 11.30 16.42
C GLY A 56 30.29 10.24 17.19
N PHE A 57 29.69 9.08 17.46
CA PHE A 57 30.36 7.93 18.07
C PHE A 57 31.32 7.27 17.08
N VAL A 58 32.50 6.86 17.56
CA VAL A 58 33.57 6.28 16.74
C VAL A 58 33.59 4.76 16.86
N TYR A 59 33.44 4.08 15.72
CA TYR A 59 33.51 2.62 15.59
C TYR A 59 34.87 2.18 15.04
N LYS A 60 35.40 1.07 15.58
CA LYS A 60 36.69 0.50 15.16
C LYS A 60 36.57 -0.25 13.83
N LEU A 61 37.69 -0.41 13.13
CA LEU A 61 37.75 -1.25 11.93
C LEU A 61 37.31 -2.69 12.26
N GLY A 62 36.44 -3.25 11.43
CA GLY A 62 35.82 -4.56 11.62
C GLY A 62 34.59 -4.57 12.55
N GLU A 63 34.23 -3.44 13.16
CA GLU A 63 33.04 -3.32 14.01
C GLU A 63 31.78 -3.13 13.16
N GLU A 64 30.67 -3.76 13.60
CA GLU A 64 29.36 -3.63 12.98
C GLU A 64 28.53 -2.56 13.70
N PHE A 65 27.96 -1.64 12.93
CA PHE A 65 27.20 -0.51 13.47
C PHE A 65 26.16 0.03 12.47
N SER A 66 25.16 0.75 12.95
CA SER A 66 24.16 1.43 12.11
C SER A 66 24.45 2.94 12.08
N PRO A 67 24.92 3.51 10.96
CA PRO A 67 25.27 4.93 10.87
C PRO A 67 24.11 5.89 11.15
N SER A 68 22.87 5.47 10.85
CA SER A 68 21.64 6.21 11.15
C SER A 68 20.49 5.29 11.49
N GLN A 69 19.42 5.85 12.05
CA GLN A 69 18.19 5.12 12.40
C GLN A 69 17.54 4.32 11.26
N SER A 70 17.75 4.72 10.00
CA SER A 70 17.24 4.04 8.79
C SER A 70 18.33 3.33 7.98
N SER A 71 19.57 3.30 8.47
CA SER A 71 20.68 2.62 7.79
C SER A 71 20.73 1.14 8.17
N CYS A 72 21.15 0.32 7.22
CA CYS A 72 21.47 -1.07 7.48
C CYS A 72 22.69 -1.20 8.39
N PRO A 73 22.82 -2.31 9.14
CA PRO A 73 24.05 -2.62 9.86
C PRO A 73 25.22 -2.69 8.87
N CYS A 74 26.20 -1.80 9.04
CA CYS A 74 27.38 -1.68 8.20
C CYS A 74 28.61 -2.17 8.96
N VAL A 75 29.59 -2.70 8.24
CA VAL A 75 30.91 -3.01 8.81
C VAL A 75 31.86 -1.86 8.52
N CYS A 76 32.57 -1.40 9.54
CA CYS A 76 33.58 -0.37 9.35
C CYS A 76 34.83 -0.94 8.69
N THR A 77 35.22 -0.40 7.53
CA THR A 77 36.45 -0.76 6.81
C THR A 77 37.39 0.43 6.69
N GLU A 78 38.60 0.23 6.19
CA GLU A 78 39.58 1.32 5.99
C GLU A 78 39.07 2.39 5.00
N ASP A 79 38.23 1.99 4.05
CA ASP A 79 37.61 2.87 3.05
C ASP A 79 36.28 3.49 3.53
N GLY A 80 35.81 3.13 4.73
CA GLY A 80 34.55 3.60 5.32
C GLY A 80 33.53 2.49 5.64
N PRO A 81 32.28 2.85 5.98
CA PRO A 81 31.24 1.88 6.28
C PRO A 81 30.77 1.15 5.01
N VAL A 82 30.85 -0.17 5.02
CA VAL A 82 30.31 -1.03 3.96
C VAL A 82 29.00 -1.62 4.44
N CYS A 83 27.90 -1.14 3.86
CA CYS A 83 26.55 -1.55 4.22
C CYS A 83 25.99 -2.54 3.19
N PRO A 84 25.29 -3.60 3.62
CA PRO A 84 24.54 -4.45 2.70
C PRO A 84 23.38 -3.67 2.08
N ASN A 85 23.05 -3.98 0.82
CA ASN A 85 21.88 -3.44 0.13
C ASN A 85 20.87 -4.58 -0.11
N PRO A 86 20.06 -4.94 0.89
CA PRO A 86 19.04 -5.98 0.73
C PRO A 86 17.86 -5.45 -0.10
N GLU A 87 17.18 -6.37 -0.81
CA GLU A 87 15.88 -6.06 -1.42
C GLU A 87 14.81 -5.99 -0.33
N CYS A 88 14.45 -4.76 0.09
CA CYS A 88 13.45 -4.57 1.14
C CYS A 88 12.01 -4.89 0.68
N PRO A 89 11.17 -5.43 1.58
CA PRO A 89 9.77 -5.70 1.29
C PRO A 89 9.00 -4.40 0.99
N ARG A 90 8.15 -4.44 -0.04
CA ARG A 90 7.25 -3.34 -0.38
C ARG A 90 5.86 -3.57 0.19
N PHE A 91 5.52 -2.79 1.21
CA PHE A 91 4.18 -2.75 1.76
C PHE A 91 3.33 -1.78 0.94
N SER A 92 2.16 -2.24 0.48
CA SER A 92 1.12 -1.33 -0.02
C SER A 92 0.37 -0.78 1.19
N THR A 93 -0.03 0.48 1.15
CA THR A 93 -0.86 1.12 2.20
C THR A 93 -2.20 0.40 2.40
N SER A 94 -2.62 -0.44 1.45
CA SER A 94 -3.78 -1.32 1.59
C SER A 94 -3.55 -2.52 2.52
N ARG A 95 -2.30 -2.96 2.68
CA ARG A 95 -1.94 -4.15 3.49
C ARG A 95 -1.52 -3.80 4.90
N CYS A 96 -1.01 -2.58 5.09
CA CYS A 96 -0.44 -2.14 6.35
C CYS A 96 -1.00 -0.77 6.77
N ALA A 97 -1.64 -0.71 7.94
CA ALA A 97 -2.13 0.53 8.54
C ALA A 97 -0.98 1.42 8.97
N ARG A 98 0.08 0.79 9.48
CA ARG A 98 1.21 1.52 10.07
C ARG A 98 2.53 0.89 9.69
N ILE A 99 3.23 1.56 8.79
CA ILE A 99 4.59 1.22 8.36
C ILE A 99 5.57 2.00 9.22
N GLU A 100 6.46 1.31 9.94
CA GLU A 100 7.59 1.91 10.63
C GLU A 100 8.84 1.89 9.76
N HIS A 101 9.62 2.97 9.85
CA HIS A 101 10.88 3.15 9.12
C HIS A 101 12.08 3.16 10.08
N ASN A 102 12.00 2.38 11.17
CA ASN A 102 12.98 2.37 12.26
C ASN A 102 14.05 1.28 12.07
N GLY A 103 14.66 1.24 10.88
CA GLY A 103 15.75 0.31 10.57
C GLY A 103 16.08 0.25 9.08
N CYS A 104 16.90 -0.73 8.71
CA CYS A 104 17.35 -1.00 7.33
C CYS A 104 16.20 -1.15 6.33
N CYS A 105 15.16 -1.88 6.71
CA CYS A 105 13.97 -2.09 5.90
C CYS A 105 12.74 -1.64 6.68
N PRO A 106 11.71 -1.12 5.99
CA PRO A 106 10.45 -0.81 6.64
C PRO A 106 9.82 -2.09 7.20
N GLU A 107 9.05 -1.94 8.28
CA GLU A 107 8.29 -3.03 8.89
C GLU A 107 6.82 -2.64 9.02
N CYS A 108 5.93 -3.58 8.74
CA CYS A 108 4.52 -3.40 9.06
C CYS A 108 4.29 -3.71 10.53
N LYS A 109 3.88 -2.71 11.32
CA LYS A 109 3.55 -2.91 12.73
C LYS A 109 2.08 -3.27 12.94
N GLU A 110 1.21 -2.80 12.06
CA GLU A 110 -0.23 -3.01 12.14
C GLU A 110 -0.75 -3.36 10.75
N GLU A 111 -1.26 -4.58 10.58
CA GLU A 111 -1.90 -5.04 9.36
C GLU A 111 -3.33 -4.50 9.27
N HIS A 112 -3.81 -4.26 8.04
CA HIS A 112 -5.22 -3.95 7.83
C HIS A 112 -6.07 -5.21 8.08
N SER A 113 -7.02 -5.11 9.01
CA SER A 113 -8.05 -6.14 9.23
C SER A 113 -9.27 -5.96 8.32
N MET A 114 -9.23 -5.00 7.39
CA MET A 114 -10.33 -4.61 6.52
C MET A 114 -9.82 -4.02 5.21
N CYS A 115 -10.54 -4.23 4.12
CA CYS A 115 -10.31 -3.58 2.85
C CYS A 115 -11.21 -2.34 2.69
N GLU A 116 -10.76 -1.35 1.93
CA GLU A 116 -11.59 -0.22 1.51
C GLU A 116 -11.86 -0.28 0.01
N HIS A 117 -13.14 -0.24 -0.39
CA HIS A 117 -13.56 -0.16 -1.79
C HIS A 117 -14.72 0.81 -1.94
N GLY A 118 -14.59 1.79 -2.84
CA GLY A 118 -15.66 2.76 -3.09
C GLY A 118 -16.08 3.60 -1.86
N GLY A 119 -15.19 3.78 -0.88
CA GLY A 119 -15.48 4.47 0.38
C GLY A 119 -16.24 3.63 1.42
N VAL A 120 -16.41 2.33 1.19
CA VAL A 120 -16.98 1.36 2.12
C VAL A 120 -15.87 0.43 2.61
N THR A 121 -15.93 0.05 3.89
CA THR A 121 -14.98 -0.89 4.50
C THR A 121 -15.59 -2.28 4.57
N TYR A 122 -14.80 -3.28 4.19
CA TYR A 122 -15.18 -4.70 4.13
C TYR A 122 -14.21 -5.53 4.98
N ALA A 123 -14.73 -6.54 5.67
CA ALA A 123 -13.88 -7.46 6.44
C ALA A 123 -13.04 -8.36 5.52
N LEU A 124 -11.91 -8.88 6.03
CA LEU A 124 -11.11 -9.86 5.29
C LEU A 124 -11.95 -11.07 4.90
N LEU A 125 -11.76 -11.54 3.67
CA LEU A 125 -12.50 -12.62 3.01
C LEU A 125 -13.99 -12.33 2.77
N GLU A 126 -14.46 -11.10 3.01
CA GLU A 126 -15.82 -10.70 2.69
C GLU A 126 -15.98 -10.58 1.16
N GLU A 127 -17.05 -11.20 0.65
CA GLU A 127 -17.48 -11.08 -0.74
C GLU A 127 -18.62 -10.08 -0.84
N PHE A 128 -18.54 -9.17 -1.81
CA PHE A 128 -19.52 -8.12 -2.03
C PHE A 128 -19.72 -7.86 -3.52
N GLN A 129 -20.88 -7.31 -3.88
CA GLN A 129 -21.20 -6.95 -5.25
C GLN A 129 -21.25 -5.42 -5.38
N THR A 130 -20.42 -4.87 -6.25
CA THR A 130 -20.44 -3.44 -6.58
C THR A 130 -21.53 -3.15 -7.60
N SER A 131 -21.81 -4.11 -8.47
CA SER A 131 -22.93 -4.12 -9.41
C SER A 131 -23.37 -5.56 -9.69
N GLN A 132 -24.47 -5.76 -10.41
CA GLN A 132 -24.88 -7.12 -10.81
C GLN A 132 -23.84 -7.84 -11.67
N CYS A 133 -23.00 -7.09 -12.37
CA CYS A 133 -21.93 -7.63 -13.20
C CYS A 133 -20.59 -7.73 -12.50
N GLU A 134 -20.42 -7.12 -11.33
CA GLU A 134 -19.11 -6.97 -10.70
C GLU A 134 -19.16 -7.52 -9.28
N HIS A 135 -18.39 -8.57 -9.07
CA HIS A 135 -18.28 -9.26 -7.78
C HIS A 135 -16.86 -9.10 -7.28
N CYS A 136 -16.71 -8.65 -6.05
CA CYS A 136 -15.44 -8.37 -5.42
C CYS A 136 -15.28 -9.19 -4.15
N ARG A 137 -14.03 -9.49 -3.79
CA ARG A 137 -13.67 -10.09 -2.51
C ARG A 137 -12.53 -9.32 -1.89
N CYS A 138 -12.65 -9.04 -0.59
CA CYS A 138 -11.54 -8.53 0.21
C CYS A 138 -10.60 -9.69 0.52
N GLU A 139 -9.38 -9.67 -0.01
CA GLU A 139 -8.40 -10.73 0.22
C GLU A 139 -7.69 -10.56 1.58
N SER A 140 -7.11 -11.66 2.08
CA SER A 140 -6.37 -11.66 3.36
C SER A 140 -5.21 -10.67 3.44
N ASN A 141 -4.75 -10.17 2.30
CA ASN A 141 -3.70 -9.16 2.21
C ASN A 141 -4.24 -7.73 2.31
N GLY A 142 -5.55 -7.50 2.48
CA GLY A 142 -6.15 -6.16 2.52
C GLY A 142 -6.40 -5.53 1.14
N GLU A 143 -6.19 -6.28 0.05
CA GLU A 143 -6.49 -5.85 -1.30
C GLU A 143 -7.85 -6.39 -1.77
N VAL A 144 -8.52 -5.65 -2.64
CA VAL A 144 -9.82 -6.02 -3.18
C VAL A 144 -9.63 -6.63 -4.56
N ALA A 145 -10.03 -7.88 -4.72
CA ALA A 145 -10.02 -8.58 -6.00
C ALA A 145 -11.45 -8.57 -6.59
N CYS A 146 -11.64 -7.85 -7.70
CA CYS A 146 -12.92 -7.77 -8.41
C CYS A 146 -12.88 -8.58 -9.70
N VAL A 147 -13.99 -9.23 -10.02
CA VAL A 147 -14.25 -9.95 -11.25
C VAL A 147 -15.50 -9.37 -11.90
N VAL A 148 -15.36 -8.97 -13.17
CA VAL A 148 -16.47 -8.52 -14.01
C VAL A 148 -16.98 -9.71 -14.81
N ALA A 149 -18.30 -9.92 -14.82
CA ALA A 149 -18.94 -11.00 -15.53
C ALA A 149 -18.85 -10.78 -17.05
N ASP A 150 -18.29 -11.78 -17.74
CA ASP A 150 -18.31 -11.85 -19.20
C ASP A 150 -19.64 -12.48 -19.66
N CYS A 151 -20.48 -11.68 -20.30
CA CYS A 151 -21.77 -12.16 -20.78
C CYS A 151 -21.64 -12.97 -22.07
N PRO A 152 -22.38 -14.08 -22.20
CA PRO A 152 -22.46 -14.80 -23.46
C PRO A 152 -23.11 -13.92 -24.54
N ILE A 153 -22.69 -14.12 -25.78
CA ILE A 153 -23.31 -13.45 -26.93
C ILE A 153 -24.77 -13.91 -27.01
N PRO A 154 -25.75 -12.99 -27.02
CA PRO A 154 -27.16 -13.35 -27.12
C PRO A 154 -27.44 -14.12 -28.40
N GLU A 155 -28.19 -15.20 -28.24
CA GLU A 155 -28.69 -16.02 -29.33
C GLU A 155 -29.98 -15.43 -29.93
N CYS A 156 -30.16 -14.11 -29.90
CA CYS A 156 -31.32 -13.46 -30.46
C CYS A 156 -30.95 -12.06 -30.92
N VAL A 157 -31.74 -11.51 -31.83
CA VAL A 157 -31.50 -10.15 -32.33
C VAL A 157 -32.17 -9.06 -31.50
N ASN A 158 -32.98 -9.47 -30.50
CA ASN A 158 -33.70 -8.60 -29.58
C ASN A 158 -33.50 -9.00 -28.10
N PRO A 159 -32.25 -9.02 -27.60
CA PRO A 159 -31.99 -9.24 -26.18
C PRO A 159 -32.65 -8.16 -25.32
N VAL A 160 -33.11 -8.55 -24.14
CA VAL A 160 -33.66 -7.65 -23.13
C VAL A 160 -32.70 -7.59 -21.95
N TYR A 161 -32.38 -6.36 -21.50
CA TYR A 161 -31.59 -6.09 -20.30
C TYR A 161 -32.54 -5.84 -19.14
N GLU A 162 -32.46 -6.66 -18.10
CA GLU A 162 -33.26 -6.49 -16.90
C GLU A 162 -32.42 -5.96 -15.75
N PRO A 163 -32.99 -5.12 -14.88
CA PRO A 163 -32.24 -4.39 -13.87
C PRO A 163 -31.83 -5.23 -12.65
N GLU A 164 -32.05 -6.55 -12.64
CA GLU A 164 -31.63 -7.47 -11.56
C GLU A 164 -30.60 -8.51 -12.02
N GLN A 165 -30.28 -8.53 -13.32
CA GLN A 165 -29.33 -9.46 -13.91
C GLN A 165 -28.29 -8.73 -14.75
N CYS A 166 -27.04 -9.19 -14.64
CA CYS A 166 -25.95 -8.61 -15.41
C CYS A 166 -26.13 -8.77 -16.92
N CYS A 167 -26.47 -9.99 -17.35
CA CYS A 167 -26.44 -10.36 -18.74
C CYS A 167 -27.82 -10.24 -19.40
N PRO A 168 -27.85 -9.82 -20.67
CA PRO A 168 -29.09 -9.78 -21.43
C PRO A 168 -29.68 -11.18 -21.63
N ILE A 169 -31.01 -11.25 -21.67
CA ILE A 169 -31.73 -12.49 -21.91
C ILE A 169 -32.58 -12.43 -23.18
N CYS A 170 -32.73 -13.57 -23.83
CA CYS A 170 -33.64 -13.76 -24.96
C CYS A 170 -34.98 -14.29 -24.44
N GLN A 171 -35.91 -13.39 -24.06
CA GLN A 171 -37.19 -13.77 -23.42
C GLN A 171 -38.01 -14.80 -24.21
N HIS A 172 -37.92 -14.77 -25.54
CA HIS A 172 -38.65 -15.68 -26.44
C HIS A 172 -37.74 -16.73 -27.09
N GLY A 173 -36.53 -16.92 -26.56
CA GLY A 173 -35.52 -17.81 -27.10
C GLY A 173 -34.90 -17.30 -28.41
N ALA A 174 -34.25 -18.23 -29.11
CA ALA A 174 -33.48 -17.93 -30.30
C ALA A 174 -34.32 -17.38 -31.46
N ASN A 175 -33.84 -16.30 -32.09
CA ASN A 175 -34.51 -15.67 -33.23
C ASN A 175 -33.54 -14.89 -34.13
N CYS A 176 -33.99 -14.61 -35.34
CA CYS A 176 -33.22 -13.88 -36.34
C CYS A 176 -34.11 -12.92 -37.13
N PHE A 177 -33.49 -12.00 -37.88
CA PHE A 177 -34.18 -11.09 -38.78
C PHE A 177 -34.56 -11.79 -40.09
N ALA A 178 -35.84 -11.77 -40.42
CA ALA A 178 -36.35 -12.03 -41.77
C ALA A 178 -36.76 -10.69 -42.39
N ASN A 179 -35.85 -10.08 -43.15
CA ASN A 179 -35.95 -8.70 -43.62
C ASN A 179 -36.11 -7.72 -42.43
N THR A 180 -37.30 -7.18 -42.18
CA THR A 180 -37.60 -6.26 -41.07
C THR A 180 -38.36 -6.89 -39.91
N ARG A 181 -38.74 -8.17 -40.02
CA ARG A 181 -39.47 -8.90 -38.99
C ARG A 181 -38.55 -9.86 -38.24
N ILE A 182 -38.84 -10.10 -36.98
CA ILE A 182 -38.13 -11.11 -36.18
C ILE A 182 -38.94 -12.40 -36.22
N ILE A 183 -38.28 -13.51 -36.56
CA ILE A 183 -38.88 -14.85 -36.58
C ILE A 183 -38.11 -15.80 -35.65
N PRO A 184 -38.80 -16.73 -34.97
CA PRO A 184 -38.14 -17.70 -34.09
C PRO A 184 -37.27 -18.69 -34.87
N ALA A 185 -36.19 -19.15 -34.26
CA ALA A 185 -35.26 -20.15 -34.80
C ALA A 185 -35.99 -21.44 -35.22
N GLY A 186 -35.56 -22.04 -36.33
CA GLY A 186 -36.12 -23.29 -36.88
C GLY A 186 -37.53 -23.19 -37.47
N LYS A 187 -38.10 -21.99 -37.63
CA LYS A 187 -39.41 -21.80 -38.27
C LYS A 187 -39.30 -21.21 -39.66
N LYS A 188 -40.12 -21.76 -40.57
CA LYS A 188 -40.42 -21.20 -41.90
C LYS A 188 -41.63 -20.28 -41.81
N VAL A 189 -41.46 -19.03 -42.20
CA VAL A 189 -42.51 -18.01 -42.16
C VAL A 189 -42.62 -17.32 -43.51
N ARG A 190 -43.85 -17.13 -44.02
CA ARG A 190 -44.10 -16.26 -45.17
C ARG A 190 -44.08 -14.81 -44.70
N VAL A 191 -43.09 -14.06 -45.18
CA VAL A 191 -42.95 -12.63 -44.86
C VAL A 191 -43.86 -11.80 -45.77
N ASP A 192 -43.88 -12.15 -47.06
CA ASP A 192 -44.67 -11.53 -48.12
C ASP A 192 -45.41 -12.60 -48.95
N GLU A 193 -46.22 -12.20 -49.94
CA GLU A 193 -46.91 -13.13 -50.84
C GLU A 193 -45.95 -14.04 -51.64
N CYS A 194 -44.71 -13.59 -51.83
CA CYS A 194 -43.72 -14.28 -52.66
C CYS A 194 -42.49 -14.76 -51.88
N THR A 195 -42.33 -14.33 -50.64
CA THR A 195 -41.10 -14.51 -49.86
C THR A 195 -41.34 -15.39 -48.65
N VAL A 196 -40.66 -16.53 -48.58
CA VAL A 196 -40.62 -17.41 -47.40
C VAL A 196 -39.23 -17.33 -46.79
N CYS A 197 -39.13 -17.05 -45.50
CA CYS A 197 -37.87 -17.03 -44.78
C CYS A 197 -37.81 -18.14 -43.73
N GLU A 198 -36.64 -18.74 -43.57
CA GLU A 198 -36.33 -19.76 -42.58
C GLU A 198 -35.21 -19.26 -41.66
N CYS A 199 -35.46 -19.29 -40.36
CA CYS A 199 -34.43 -19.01 -39.38
C CYS A 199 -33.61 -20.28 -39.09
N PRO A 200 -32.27 -20.26 -39.19
CA PRO A 200 -31.44 -21.41 -38.85
C PRO A 200 -31.71 -21.92 -37.42
N THR A 201 -31.49 -23.21 -37.19
CA THR A 201 -31.47 -23.81 -35.85
C THR A 201 -30.09 -23.61 -35.20
N GLN A 202 -30.01 -23.68 -33.88
CA GLN A 202 -28.76 -23.54 -33.11
C GLN A 202 -27.60 -24.41 -33.64
N GLU A 203 -27.87 -25.62 -34.13
CA GLU A 203 -26.85 -26.53 -34.66
C GLU A 203 -26.17 -26.00 -35.94
N ASN A 204 -26.86 -25.17 -36.71
CA ASN A 204 -26.38 -24.56 -37.95
C ASN A 204 -26.06 -23.07 -37.80
N TRP A 205 -26.05 -22.55 -36.56
CA TRP A 205 -25.90 -21.14 -36.33
C TRP A 205 -24.42 -20.77 -36.19
N THR A 206 -23.87 -20.05 -37.15
CA THR A 206 -22.59 -19.36 -36.90
C THR A 206 -22.86 -18.15 -36.03
N GLN A 207 -21.90 -17.78 -35.18
CA GLN A 207 -22.02 -16.65 -34.23
C GLN A 207 -22.33 -15.29 -34.89
N THR A 208 -22.34 -15.25 -36.23
CA THR A 208 -22.61 -14.09 -37.09
C THR A 208 -23.98 -14.11 -37.80
N ASP A 209 -24.75 -15.21 -37.76
CA ASP A 209 -25.96 -15.35 -38.58
C ASP A 209 -27.22 -14.77 -37.92
N SER A 210 -27.23 -13.45 -37.73
CA SER A 210 -28.42 -12.73 -37.24
C SER A 210 -29.55 -12.61 -38.28
N GLN A 211 -29.42 -13.24 -39.46
CA GLN A 211 -30.33 -13.12 -40.59
C GLN A 211 -30.91 -14.50 -40.97
N ALA A 212 -32.19 -14.50 -41.33
CA ALA A 212 -32.89 -15.65 -41.87
C ALA A 212 -32.54 -15.87 -43.34
N GLU A 213 -32.60 -17.13 -43.78
CA GLU A 213 -32.51 -17.47 -45.20
C GLU A 213 -33.85 -17.26 -45.88
N CYS A 214 -33.93 -16.31 -46.81
CA CYS A 214 -35.15 -15.96 -47.50
C CYS A 214 -35.14 -16.43 -48.97
N TYR A 215 -36.22 -17.11 -49.36
CA TYR A 215 -36.45 -17.63 -50.71
C TYR A 215 -37.65 -16.90 -51.33
N ASN A 216 -37.41 -16.24 -52.46
CA ASN A 216 -38.47 -15.59 -53.25
C ASN A 216 -38.90 -16.51 -54.39
N TYR A 217 -40.19 -16.84 -54.44
CA TYR A 217 -40.76 -17.78 -55.41
C TYR A 217 -41.33 -17.10 -56.67
N GLY A 218 -41.28 -15.78 -56.78
CA GLY A 218 -41.79 -15.05 -57.94
C GLY A 218 -43.31 -15.14 -58.06
N CYS A 219 -44.00 -14.20 -57.42
CA CYS A 219 -45.31 -13.71 -57.84
C CYS A 219 -45.13 -12.25 -58.30
#